data_AF-A0A6G3MH88-F1
#
_entry.id   AF-A0A6G3MH88-F1
#
_cell.length_a   1.000
_cell.length_b   1.000
_cell.length_c   1.000
_cell.angle_alpha   90.00
_cell.angle_beta   90.00
_cell.angle_gamma   90.00
#
_symmetry.space_group_name_H-M   'P 1'
#
loop_
_entity.id
_entity.type
_entity.pdbx_description
1 polymer ?
#
loop_
_entity_poly.entity_id
_entity_poly.type
_entity_poly.pdbx_seq_one_letter_code
_entity_poly.pdbx_strand_id
1 'polypeptide(L)'
;MGICRCHRLSTTNHFCYEHRMNVCQYCVLESHQNCIVKSYNSWLNSSEFNAICLFCGEKLDIQECIRLYCWDVVHKNCLASKYNDETDPIKIICPECSAPIIPPSNAESPIADELNSILPNIGWYQNLIDSGFKPSVYSPTRKTPKSNETFSSVNQTLDSSCIIN
;
A
#
# COMPACT_ATOMS: atom_id res chain seq x y z
N MET A 1 12.12 -8.27 7.08
CA MET A 1 12.75 -8.47 5.76
C MET A 1 12.92 -9.96 5.51
N GLY A 2 12.47 -10.46 4.36
CA GLY A 2 12.54 -11.86 3.97
C GLY A 2 12.66 -12.02 2.45
N ILE A 3 12.68 -13.25 1.96
CA ILE A 3 12.81 -13.58 0.54
C ILE A 3 11.49 -14.15 0.02
N CYS A 4 11.00 -13.64 -1.11
CA CYS A 4 9.84 -14.20 -1.79
C CYS A 4 10.16 -15.59 -2.32
N ARG A 5 9.23 -16.55 -2.16
CA ARG A 5 9.44 -17.96 -2.58
C ARG A 5 9.29 -18.21 -4.09
N CYS A 6 9.29 -17.17 -4.92
CA CYS A 6 9.20 -17.33 -6.37
C CYS A 6 10.59 -17.46 -6.99
N HIS A 7 10.66 -17.83 -8.27
CA HIS A 7 11.91 -17.98 -9.01
C HIS A 7 12.78 -16.71 -9.04
N ARG A 8 12.17 -15.53 -8.82
CA ARG A 8 12.86 -14.23 -8.79
C ARG A 8 13.66 -14.01 -7.50
N LEU A 9 13.38 -14.79 -6.44
CA LEU A 9 14.06 -14.75 -5.13
C LEU A 9 14.28 -13.33 -4.57
N SER A 10 13.34 -12.42 -4.84
CA SER A 10 13.49 -11.01 -4.48
C SER A 10 13.35 -10.81 -2.97
N THR A 11 14.26 -10.01 -2.41
CA THR A 11 14.13 -9.52 -1.02
C THR A 11 12.92 -8.59 -0.92
N THR A 12 12.11 -8.80 0.12
CA THR A 12 10.86 -8.06 0.33
C THR A 12 10.59 -7.89 1.82
N ASN A 13 9.90 -6.81 2.19
CA ASN A 13 9.32 -6.66 3.52
C ASN A 13 7.82 -7.01 3.55
N HIS A 14 7.23 -7.38 2.41
CA HIS A 14 5.81 -7.62 2.30
C HIS A 14 5.48 -9.09 2.57
N PHE A 15 4.43 -9.30 3.34
CA PHE A 15 4.00 -10.60 3.83
C PHE A 15 2.51 -10.77 3.55
N CYS A 16 2.15 -11.87 2.89
CA CYS A 16 0.77 -12.25 2.65
C CYS A 16 0.20 -12.92 3.89
N TYR A 17 -0.89 -12.37 4.45
CA TYR A 17 -1.45 -12.87 5.70
C TYR A 17 -2.22 -14.18 5.50
N GLU A 18 -2.89 -14.33 4.36
CA GLU A 18 -3.63 -15.54 3.98
C GLU A 18 -2.69 -16.75 3.81
N HIS A 19 -1.62 -16.58 3.02
CA HIS A 19 -0.71 -17.66 2.66
C HIS A 19 0.50 -17.79 3.60
N ARG A 20 0.64 -16.88 4.57
CA ARG A 20 1.73 -16.84 5.57
C ARG A 20 3.13 -16.94 4.94
N MET A 21 3.37 -16.13 3.91
CA MET A 21 4.65 -16.10 3.20
C MET A 21 5.04 -14.71 2.73
N ASN A 22 6.34 -14.47 2.59
CA ASN A 22 6.87 -13.26 1.97
C ASN A 22 6.53 -13.24 0.47
N VAL A 23 6.11 -12.07 -0.03
CA VAL A 23 5.67 -11.88 -1.41
C VAL A 23 6.37 -10.67 -2.04
N CYS A 24 6.76 -10.79 -3.31
CA CYS A 24 7.27 -9.67 -4.10
C CYS A 24 6.16 -9.01 -4.92
N GLN A 25 6.46 -7.87 -5.54
CA GLN A 25 5.52 -7.08 -6.33
C GLN A 25 4.92 -7.85 -7.52
N TYR A 26 5.66 -8.80 -8.09
CA TYR A 26 5.14 -9.62 -9.17
C TYR A 26 4.14 -10.67 -8.66
N CYS A 27 4.48 -11.37 -7.58
CA CYS A 27 3.58 -12.39 -7.02
C CYS A 27 2.26 -11.80 -6.51
N VAL A 28 2.27 -10.54 -6.05
CA VAL A 28 1.02 -9.90 -5.63
C VAL A 28 0.06 -9.64 -6.78
N LEU A 29 0.56 -9.50 -8.01
CA LEU A 29 -0.24 -9.33 -9.21
C LEU A 29 -0.60 -10.66 -9.89
N GLU A 30 0.25 -11.69 -9.76
CA GLU A 30 0.06 -12.97 -10.44
C GLU A 30 -0.77 -13.97 -9.63
N SER A 31 -0.52 -14.08 -8.31
CA SER A 31 -1.07 -15.17 -7.49
C SER A 31 -1.70 -14.71 -6.17
N HIS A 32 -1.54 -13.43 -5.81
CA HIS A 32 -2.07 -12.87 -4.58
C HIS A 32 -2.89 -11.59 -4.82
N GLN A 33 -3.63 -11.54 -5.92
CA GLN A 33 -4.37 -10.36 -6.39
C GLN A 33 -5.38 -9.81 -5.38
N ASN A 34 -6.02 -10.69 -4.61
CA ASN A 34 -7.01 -10.31 -3.60
C ASN A 34 -6.48 -10.44 -2.16
N CYS A 35 -5.24 -10.93 -1.98
CA CYS A 35 -4.75 -11.23 -0.66
C CYS A 35 -4.45 -9.97 0.15
N ILE A 36 -4.69 -10.02 1.46
CA ILE A 36 -4.18 -8.99 2.37
C ILE A 36 -2.66 -9.14 2.53
N VAL A 37 -1.93 -8.09 2.11
CA VAL A 37 -0.48 -8.02 2.15
C VAL A 37 -0.07 -6.75 2.90
N LYS A 38 0.64 -6.92 4.01
CA LYS A 38 1.21 -5.81 4.80
C LYS A 38 2.69 -6.08 5.09
N SER A 39 3.34 -5.22 5.88
CA SER A 39 4.72 -5.46 6.28
C SER A 39 4.84 -6.71 7.16
N TYR A 40 5.98 -7.39 7.09
CA TYR A 40 6.29 -8.52 7.96
C TYR A 40 6.28 -8.14 9.44
N ASN A 41 6.71 -6.92 9.78
CA ASN A 41 6.65 -6.41 11.15
C ASN A 41 5.19 -6.27 11.64
N SER A 42 4.31 -5.74 10.79
CA SER A 42 2.88 -5.68 11.10
C SER A 42 2.31 -7.06 11.40
N TRP A 43 2.73 -8.10 10.66
CA TRP A 43 2.26 -9.47 10.87
C TRP A 43 2.76 -10.07 12.20
N LEU A 44 4.02 -9.80 12.57
CA LEU A 44 4.57 -10.22 13.86
C LEU A 44 3.83 -9.58 15.04
N ASN A 45 3.39 -8.32 14.89
CA ASN A 45 2.65 -7.62 15.94
C ASN A 45 1.16 -8.03 16.00
N SER A 46 0.55 -8.30 14.85
CA SER A 46 -0.85 -8.71 14.72
C SER A 46 -1.04 -9.56 13.47
N SER A 47 -1.31 -10.85 13.66
CA SER A 47 -1.61 -11.78 12.57
C SER A 47 -3.05 -11.74 12.08
N GLU A 48 -3.94 -11.04 12.80
CA GLU A 48 -5.34 -10.89 12.43
C GLU A 48 -5.50 -10.05 11.17
N PHE A 49 -6.38 -10.46 10.26
CA PHE A 49 -6.69 -9.74 9.03
C PHE A 49 -8.16 -9.89 8.63
N ASN A 50 -8.68 -8.87 7.96
CA ASN A 50 -10.00 -8.88 7.35
C ASN A 50 -9.84 -8.66 5.84
N ALA A 51 -10.28 -9.64 5.04
CA ALA A 51 -10.26 -9.55 3.58
C ALA A 51 -11.48 -8.75 3.07
N ILE A 52 -11.56 -7.48 3.45
CA ILE A 52 -12.65 -6.57 3.09
C ILE A 52 -12.14 -5.36 2.31
N CYS A 53 -12.99 -4.82 1.43
CA CYS A 53 -12.73 -3.61 0.68
C CYS A 53 -12.79 -2.38 1.59
N LEU A 54 -11.76 -1.53 1.55
CA LEU A 54 -11.66 -0.31 2.36
C LEU A 54 -12.75 0.75 2.07
N PHE A 55 -13.44 0.65 0.93
CA PHE A 55 -14.46 1.63 0.53
C PHE A 55 -15.89 1.21 0.86
N CYS A 56 -16.24 -0.07 0.75
CA CYS A 56 -17.60 -0.55 1.02
C CYS A 56 -17.71 -1.46 2.25
N GLY A 57 -16.60 -1.97 2.79
CA GLY A 57 -16.59 -2.89 3.92
C GLY A 57 -17.04 -4.32 3.59
N GLU A 58 -17.38 -4.62 2.33
CA GLU A 58 -17.72 -5.96 1.87
C GLU A 58 -16.48 -6.80 1.57
N LYS A 59 -16.63 -8.13 1.50
CA LYS A 59 -15.52 -9.04 1.22
C LYS A 59 -14.94 -8.85 -0.18
N LEU A 60 -13.62 -9.02 -0.30
CA LEU A 60 -12.85 -8.87 -1.54
C LEU A 60 -13.10 -10.00 -2.57
N ASP A 61 -13.83 -11.05 -2.23
CA ASP A 61 -14.16 -12.17 -3.12
C ASP A 61 -15.43 -11.94 -3.94
N ILE A 62 -16.17 -10.87 -3.68
CA ILE A 62 -17.50 -10.62 -4.27
C ILE A 62 -17.39 -10.00 -5.67
N GLN A 63 -16.38 -9.15 -5.91
CA GLN A 63 -16.24 -8.39 -7.15
C GLN A 63 -14.79 -8.35 -7.63
N GLU A 64 -14.57 -7.82 -8.84
CA GLU A 64 -13.23 -7.55 -9.36
C GLU A 64 -12.50 -6.54 -8.46
N CYS A 65 -11.34 -6.95 -7.95
CA CYS A 65 -10.48 -6.13 -7.12
C CYS A 65 -9.33 -5.52 -7.91
N ILE A 66 -8.84 -4.39 -7.42
CA ILE A 66 -7.64 -3.73 -7.88
C ILE A 66 -6.71 -3.50 -6.70
N ARG A 67 -5.41 -3.69 -6.94
CA ARG A 67 -4.37 -3.40 -5.95
C ARG A 67 -3.90 -1.96 -6.10
N LEU A 68 -3.93 -1.22 -5.00
CA LEU A 68 -3.43 0.15 -4.94
C LEU A 68 -1.90 0.17 -4.82
N TYR A 69 -1.30 1.32 -5.12
CA TYR A 69 0.15 1.50 -5.09
C TYR A 69 0.74 1.28 -3.67
N CYS A 70 -0.07 1.50 -2.64
CA CYS A 70 0.26 1.25 -1.25
C CYS A 70 0.13 -0.22 -0.80
N TRP A 71 -0.15 -1.15 -1.72
CA TRP A 71 -0.37 -2.60 -1.51
C TRP A 71 -1.75 -3.03 -1.00
N ASP A 72 -2.59 -2.08 -0.59
CA ASP A 72 -3.98 -2.34 -0.19
C ASP A 72 -4.86 -2.74 -1.39
N VAL A 73 -5.98 -3.39 -1.11
CA VAL A 73 -6.91 -3.92 -2.11
C VAL A 73 -8.28 -3.30 -1.94
N VAL A 74 -8.89 -2.93 -3.06
CA VAL A 74 -10.25 -2.40 -3.10
C VAL A 74 -10.98 -2.98 -4.30
N HIS A 75 -12.31 -2.96 -4.28
CA HIS A 75 -13.09 -3.26 -5.48
C HIS A 75 -12.87 -2.17 -6.53
N LYS A 76 -12.74 -2.58 -7.78
CA LYS A 76 -12.57 -1.68 -8.93
C LYS A 76 -13.75 -0.72 -9.07
N ASN A 77 -14.97 -1.22 -8.90
CA ASN A 77 -16.20 -0.41 -8.92
C ASN A 77 -16.25 0.61 -7.78
N CYS A 78 -15.80 0.23 -6.59
CA CYS A 78 -15.72 1.15 -5.46
C CYS A 78 -14.71 2.26 -5.70
N LEU A 79 -13.54 1.94 -6.26
CA LEU A 79 -12.54 2.94 -6.65
C LEU A 79 -13.10 3.89 -7.72
N ALA A 80 -13.81 3.36 -8.71
CA ALA A 80 -14.44 4.15 -9.76
C ALA A 80 -15.51 5.10 -9.22
N SER A 81 -16.25 4.70 -8.18
CA SER A 81 -17.33 5.53 -7.63
C SER A 81 -16.83 6.57 -6.61
N LYS A 82 -15.70 6.32 -5.94
CA LYS A 82 -15.25 7.10 -4.77
C LYS A 82 -14.83 8.54 -5.10
N TYR A 83 -14.21 8.76 -6.26
CA TYR A 83 -13.58 10.04 -6.63
C TYR A 83 -14.25 10.71 -7.85
N ASN A 84 -15.50 10.36 -8.16
CA ASN A 84 -16.21 10.91 -9.32
C ASN A 84 -16.27 12.44 -9.35
N ASP A 85 -16.38 13.07 -8.18
CA ASP A 85 -16.47 14.52 -8.03
C ASP A 85 -15.14 15.18 -7.64
N GLU A 86 -14.05 14.41 -7.56
CA GLU A 86 -12.74 14.93 -7.14
C GLU A 86 -11.85 15.28 -8.33
N THR A 87 -11.53 16.56 -8.45
CA THR A 87 -10.68 17.10 -9.52
C THR A 87 -9.25 17.37 -9.04
N ASP A 88 -8.98 17.30 -7.74
CA ASP A 88 -7.66 17.51 -7.16
C ASP A 88 -6.91 16.18 -6.97
N PRO A 89 -5.82 15.92 -7.73
CA PRO A 89 -5.08 14.67 -7.63
C PRO A 89 -4.44 14.44 -6.25
N ILE A 90 -4.28 15.49 -5.43
CA ILE A 90 -3.71 15.39 -4.08
C ILE A 90 -4.71 14.75 -3.10
N LYS A 91 -6.02 14.86 -3.37
CA LYS A 91 -7.07 14.31 -2.52
C LYS A 91 -7.45 12.87 -2.88
N ILE A 92 -6.92 12.36 -3.99
CA ILE A 92 -7.11 10.98 -4.42
C ILE A 92 -6.12 10.06 -3.68
N ILE A 93 -6.45 9.79 -2.41
CA ILE A 93 -5.60 9.07 -1.44
C ILE A 93 -6.28 7.83 -0.86
N CYS A 94 -5.49 6.81 -0.54
CA CYS A 94 -5.97 5.64 0.19
C CYS A 94 -6.52 6.06 1.58
N PRO A 95 -7.72 5.59 1.99
CA PRO A 95 -8.30 5.98 3.28
C PRO A 95 -7.52 5.45 4.48
N GLU A 96 -6.81 4.34 4.34
CA GLU A 96 -6.09 3.68 5.44
C GLU A 96 -4.73 4.34 5.71
N CYS A 97 -3.92 4.56 4.67
CA CYS A 97 -2.56 5.05 4.82
C CYS A 97 -2.34 6.48 4.31
N SER A 98 -3.37 7.12 3.72
CA SER A 98 -3.29 8.44 3.07
C SER A 98 -2.26 8.52 1.93
N ALA A 99 -1.79 7.38 1.42
CA ALA A 99 -0.89 7.34 0.29
C ALA A 99 -1.64 7.73 -1.01
N PRO A 100 -0.99 8.42 -1.95
CA PRO A 100 -1.57 8.71 -3.26
C PRO A 100 -1.92 7.41 -3.98
N ILE A 101 -3.11 7.35 -4.58
CA ILE A 101 -3.53 6.19 -5.38
C ILE A 101 -2.86 6.23 -6.75
N ILE A 102 -2.75 7.41 -7.34
CA ILE A 102 -2.06 7.62 -8.61
C ILE A 102 -0.56 7.40 -8.35
N PRO A 103 0.12 6.50 -9.09
CA PRO A 103 1.56 6.31 -8.95
C PRO A 103 2.33 7.57 -9.40
N PRO A 104 3.50 7.87 -8.81
CA PRO A 104 4.35 8.95 -9.30
C PRO A 104 4.92 8.61 -10.69
N SER A 105 5.24 9.62 -11.48
CA SER A 105 5.67 9.44 -12.87
C SER A 105 6.98 8.67 -13.03
N ASN A 106 7.82 8.67 -12.00
CA ASN A 106 9.10 7.97 -11.94
C ASN A 106 9.04 6.67 -11.14
N ALA A 107 7.85 6.15 -10.80
CA ALA A 107 7.74 4.85 -10.15
C ALA A 107 8.03 3.73 -11.15
N GLU A 108 9.17 3.06 -10.95
CA GLU A 108 9.50 1.80 -11.64
C GLU A 108 9.09 0.63 -10.74
N SER A 109 7.84 0.17 -10.86
CA SER A 109 7.28 -0.91 -10.05
C SER A 109 6.17 -1.63 -10.82
N PRO A 110 6.13 -2.97 -10.84
CA PRO A 110 5.06 -3.71 -11.52
C PRO A 110 3.64 -3.30 -11.09
N ILE A 111 3.47 -2.93 -9.82
CA ILE A 111 2.17 -2.45 -9.31
C ILE A 111 1.82 -1.08 -9.91
N ALA A 112 2.83 -0.23 -10.12
CA ALA A 112 2.62 1.08 -10.74
C ALA A 112 2.26 0.92 -12.22
N ASP A 113 2.94 0.00 -12.92
CA ASP A 113 2.65 -0.31 -14.32
C ASP A 113 1.22 -0.86 -14.50
N GLU A 114 0.81 -1.78 -13.62
CA GLU A 114 -0.56 -2.31 -13.62
C GLU A 114 -1.59 -1.21 -13.34
N LEU A 115 -1.33 -0.34 -12.37
CA LEU A 115 -2.23 0.80 -12.10
C LEU A 115 -2.30 1.77 -13.27
N ASN A 116 -1.18 2.10 -13.89
CA ASN A 116 -1.14 2.98 -15.05
C ASN A 116 -1.88 2.39 -16.27
N SER A 117 -2.02 1.06 -16.35
CA SER A 117 -2.82 0.40 -17.39
C SER A 117 -4.33 0.42 -17.07
N ILE A 118 -4.71 0.34 -15.79
CA ILE A 118 -6.12 0.28 -15.36
C ILE A 118 -6.74 1.68 -15.18
N LEU A 119 -6.00 2.64 -14.60
CA LEU A 119 -6.50 3.98 -14.27
C LEU A 119 -7.16 4.71 -15.44
N PRO A 120 -6.63 4.67 -16.70
CA PRO A 120 -7.29 5.27 -17.85
C PRO A 120 -8.70 4.74 -18.13
N ASN A 121 -9.05 3.54 -17.65
CA ASN A 121 -10.39 2.96 -17.82
C ASN A 121 -11.37 3.42 -16.72
N ILE A 122 -10.94 4.26 -15.79
CA ILE A 122 -11.76 4.78 -14.69
C ILE A 122 -12.25 6.20 -15.04
N GLY A 123 -13.57 6.44 -14.90
CA GLY A 123 -14.21 7.67 -15.34
C GLY A 123 -13.61 8.95 -14.74
N TRP A 124 -13.40 8.99 -13.42
CA TRP A 124 -12.80 10.18 -12.78
C TRP A 124 -11.35 10.44 -13.23
N TYR A 125 -10.61 9.42 -13.63
CA TYR A 125 -9.23 9.60 -14.10
C TYR A 125 -9.21 10.35 -15.44
N GLN A 126 -10.16 10.07 -16.34
CA GLN A 126 -10.32 10.82 -17.59
C GLN A 126 -10.69 12.28 -17.31
N ASN A 127 -11.65 12.52 -16.41
CA ASN A 127 -12.02 13.88 -16.00
C ASN A 127 -10.83 14.67 -15.43
N LEU A 128 -9.94 13.99 -14.71
CA LEU A 128 -8.73 14.57 -14.16
C LEU A 128 -7.77 15.01 -15.26
N ILE A 129 -7.55 14.16 -16.28
CA ILE A 129 -6.74 14.49 -17.46
C ILE A 129 -7.34 15.68 -18.22
N ASP A 130 -8.64 15.68 -18.44
CA ASP A 130 -9.38 16.76 -19.11
C ASP A 130 -9.30 18.08 -18.35
N SER A 131 -9.18 18.02 -17.03
CA SER A 131 -8.97 19.19 -16.15
C SER A 131 -7.54 19.74 -16.19
N GLY A 132 -6.64 19.13 -16.98
CA GLY A 132 -5.26 19.58 -17.18
C GLY A 132 -4.21 18.83 -16.36
N PHE A 133 -4.57 17.73 -15.70
CA PHE A 133 -3.61 16.87 -15.01
C PHE A 133 -2.67 16.18 -16.00
N LYS A 134 -1.38 16.13 -15.65
CA LYS A 134 -0.33 15.52 -16.49
C LYS A 134 0.39 14.40 -15.73
N PRO A 135 0.06 13.12 -16.00
CA PRO A 135 0.69 11.99 -15.31
C PRO A 135 2.21 11.95 -15.47
N SER A 136 2.75 12.39 -16.61
CA SER A 136 4.19 12.36 -16.91
C SER A 136 5.06 13.22 -15.98
N VAL A 137 4.48 14.24 -15.35
CA VAL A 137 5.16 15.14 -14.41
C VAL A 137 4.61 15.03 -12.99
N TYR A 138 3.75 14.05 -12.73
CA TYR A 138 3.12 13.90 -11.43
C TYR A 138 4.11 13.40 -10.39
N SER A 139 4.34 14.23 -9.39
CA SER A 139 5.10 13.90 -8.19
C SER A 139 4.21 14.23 -6.98
N PRO A 140 3.53 13.24 -6.36
CA PRO A 140 2.80 13.46 -5.14
C PRO A 140 3.77 13.84 -4.02
N THR A 141 3.47 14.89 -3.27
CA THR A 141 4.20 15.20 -2.05
C THR A 141 4.01 14.04 -1.08
N ARG A 142 5.09 13.28 -0.87
CA ARG A 142 5.11 12.12 0.03
C ARG A 142 4.86 12.65 1.44
N LYS A 143 3.62 12.61 1.94
CA LYS A 143 3.41 12.49 3.38
C LYS A 143 3.94 11.10 3.70
N THR A 144 5.12 11.04 4.28
CA THR A 144 5.67 9.80 4.80
C THR A 144 4.57 9.13 5.64
N PRO A 145 4.27 7.84 5.43
CA PRO A 145 3.46 7.13 6.40
C PRO A 145 4.15 7.32 7.76
N LYS A 146 3.39 7.65 8.80
CA LYS A 146 3.90 7.74 10.17
C LYS A 146 4.49 6.39 10.54
N SER A 147 5.77 6.19 10.24
CA SER A 147 6.62 5.27 10.98
C SER A 147 6.74 5.89 12.36
N ASN A 148 6.01 5.33 13.33
CA ASN A 148 6.32 5.57 14.73
C ASN A 148 7.70 4.94 15.01
N GLU A 149 8.76 5.65 14.62
CA GLU A 149 10.11 5.44 15.12
C GLU A 149 10.42 6.61 16.05
N THR A 150 9.98 6.50 17.30
CA THR A 150 10.60 7.28 18.37
C THR A 150 11.88 6.54 18.74
N PHE A 151 12.95 6.84 18.01
CA PHE A 151 14.31 6.64 18.53
C PHE A 151 14.50 7.64 19.69
N SER A 152 14.76 7.11 20.88
CA SER A 152 15.42 7.86 21.93
C SER A 152 16.55 7.00 22.46
N SER A 153 17.71 7.18 21.84
CA SER A 153 18.99 6.77 22.40
C SER A 153 19.30 7.68 23.58
N VAL A 154 19.34 7.13 24.79
CA VAL A 154 20.14 7.70 25.88
C VAL A 154 21.10 6.61 26.34
N ASN A 155 22.35 6.73 25.90
CA ASN A 155 23.47 6.09 26.55
C ASN A 155 23.66 6.73 27.92
N GLN A 156 23.62 5.94 28.99
CA GLN A 156 24.37 6.24 30.21
C GLN A 156 25.02 4.96 30.72
N THR A 157 26.34 4.90 30.55
CA THR A 157 27.25 4.03 31.30
C THR A 157 27.60 4.69 32.63
N LEU A 158 27.89 3.83 33.61
CA LEU A 158 28.71 4.00 34.82
C LEU A 158 27.98 4.10 36.18
N ASP A 159 28.20 3.03 36.93
CA ASP A 159 28.73 2.97 38.29
C ASP A 159 27.83 3.13 39.54
N SER A 160 27.90 2.03 40.30
CA SER A 160 28.15 1.96 41.74
C SER A 160 27.01 2.20 42.74
N SER A 161 26.68 1.09 43.42
CA SER A 161 26.37 0.95 44.85
C SER A 161 25.21 1.75 45.47
N CYS A 162 24.21 1.04 46.00
CA CYS A 162 23.94 1.03 47.45
C CYS A 162 22.87 0.01 47.87
N ILE A 163 23.06 -0.47 49.09
CA ILE A 163 22.35 -1.50 49.86
C ILE A 163 21.03 -0.93 50.43
N ILE A 164 20.20 -1.84 50.98
CA ILE A 164 19.09 -1.68 51.95
C ILE A 164 17.73 -1.61 51.24
N ASN A 165 16.78 -2.54 51.42
CA ASN A 165 16.37 -3.30 52.60
C ASN A 165 15.85 -4.69 52.21
#